data_AF-T1BMN6-F1
#
_entry.id   AF-T1BMN6-F1
#
_cell.length_a   1.000
_cell.length_b   1.000
_cell.length_c   1.000
_cell.angle_alpha   90.00
_cell.angle_beta   90.00
_cell.angle_gamma   90.00
#
_symmetry.space_group_name_H-M   'P 1'
#
loop_
_entity.id
_entity.type
_entity.pdbx_description
1 polymer ?
#
loop_
_entity_poly.entity_id
_entity_poly.type
_entity_poly.pdbx_seq_one_letter_code
_entity_poly.pdbx_strand_id
1 'polypeptide(L)' 'MAEGLLNGLKNDRYVAYSAGSKPGKVSPYAIEAMKEIGIDISKSKSKDVKEFGDWEFDAVVTVCSEGEE' A
#
# COMPACT_ATOMS: atom_id res chain seq x y z
N MET A 1 0.43 -1.88 3.98
CA MET A 1 1.57 -1.49 4.85
C MET A 1 2.49 -0.51 4.14
N ALA A 2 3.11 -0.86 3.01
CA ALA A 2 4.06 0.01 2.29
C ALA A 2 3.53 1.44 2.00
N GLU A 3 2.32 1.58 1.46
CA GLU A 3 1.67 2.89 1.24
C GLU A 3 1.59 3.72 2.55
N GLY A 4 1.11 3.10 3.63
CA GLY A 4 0.99 3.75 4.93
C GLY A 4 2.34 4.13 5.54
N LEU A 5 3.37 3.30 5.38
CA LEU A 5 4.72 3.60 5.86
C LEU A 5 5.30 4.82 5.14
N LEU A 6 5.25 4.85 3.81
CA LEU A 6 5.85 5.93 3.04
C LEU A 6 5.12 7.26 3.28
N ASN A 7 3.79 7.23 3.32
CA ASN A 7 2.97 8.40 3.66
C ASN A 7 3.08 8.80 5.15
N GLY A 8 3.37 7.87 6.05
CA GLY A 8 3.58 8.18 7.46
C GLY A 8 4.96 8.80 7.75
N LEU A 9 6.01 8.28 7.10
CA LEU A 9 7.39 8.60 7.43
C LEU A 9 8.04 9.65 6.52
N LYS A 10 7.51 9.84 5.30
CA LYS A 10 8.11 10.70 4.25
C LYS A 10 7.07 11.45 3.41
N ASN A 11 5.93 11.84 3.98
CA ASN A 11 4.89 12.61 3.26
C ASN A 11 5.34 14.00 2.80
N ASP A 12 6.46 14.51 3.31
CA ASP A 12 7.07 15.76 2.88
C ASP A 12 7.76 15.65 1.51
N ARG A 13 8.04 14.41 1.06
CA ARG A 13 8.82 14.13 -0.15
C ARG A 13 8.12 13.23 -1.15
N TYR A 14 7.24 12.35 -0.69
CA TYR A 14 6.60 11.35 -1.53
C TYR A 14 5.10 11.28 -1.26
N VAL A 15 4.35 10.94 -2.30
CA VAL A 15 2.97 10.50 -2.21
C VAL A 15 2.91 9.06 -2.68
N ALA A 16 2.55 8.16 -1.77
CA ALA A 16 2.51 6.73 -2.04
C ALA A 16 1.08 6.29 -2.35
N TYR A 17 0.96 5.39 -3.33
CA TYR A 17 -0.23 4.62 -3.63
C TYR A 17 0.14 3.14 -3.71
N SER A 18 -0.81 2.28 -3.37
CA SER A 18 -0.71 0.82 -3.50
C SER A 18 -1.91 0.24 -4.23
N ALA A 19 -1.66 -0.82 -4.97
CA ALA A 19 -2.65 -1.58 -5.71
C ALA A 19 -2.24 -3.05 -5.77
N GLY A 20 -3.19 -3.94 -6.06
CA GLY A 20 -2.95 -5.36 -6.26
C GLY A 20 -3.69 -5.91 -7.46
N SER A 21 -3.23 -7.04 -8.00
CA SER A 21 -3.88 -7.76 -9.10
C SER A 21 -5.19 -8.45 -8.69
N LYS A 22 -5.35 -8.73 -7.39
CA LYS A 22 -6.56 -9.30 -6.78
C LYS A 22 -6.91 -8.50 -5.53
N PRO A 23 -7.65 -7.38 -5.66
CA PRO A 23 -7.99 -6.54 -4.51
C PRO A 23 -8.92 -7.29 -3.54
N GLY A 24 -8.63 -7.15 -2.26
CA GLY A 24 -9.40 -7.77 -1.17
C GLY A 24 -9.69 -6.79 -0.04
N LYS A 25 -9.81 -7.30 1.19
CA LYS A 25 -9.84 -6.44 2.38
C LYS A 25 -8.41 -6.22 2.87
N VAL A 26 -8.16 -5.06 3.48
CA VAL A 26 -6.91 -4.85 4.21
C VAL A 26 -6.85 -5.86 5.36
N SER A 27 -5.73 -6.56 5.49
CA SER A 27 -5.53 -7.54 6.56
C SER A 27 -5.68 -6.88 7.95
N PRO A 28 -6.48 -7.45 8.87
CA PRO A 28 -6.60 -6.91 10.23
C PRO A 28 -5.26 -6.91 10.97
N TYR A 29 -4.41 -7.91 10.73
CA TYR A 29 -3.07 -7.97 11.32
C TYR A 29 -2.15 -6.86 10.79
N ALA A 30 -2.30 -6.48 9.52
CA ALA A 30 -1.56 -5.34 8.98
C ALA A 30 -2.03 -4.01 9.61
N ILE A 31 -3.32 -3.87 9.92
CA ILE A 31 -3.85 -2.70 10.63
C ILE A 31 -3.29 -2.65 12.05
N GLU A 32 -3.28 -3.78 12.76
CA GLU A 32 -2.72 -3.88 14.11
C GLU A 32 -1.22 -3.53 14.13
N ALA A 33 -0.42 -4.20 13.30
CA ALA A 33 1.03 -3.96 13.22
C ALA A 33 1.39 -2.51 12.89
N MET A 34 0.64 -1.88 11.97
CA MET A 34 0.88 -0.47 11.62
C MET A 34 0.46 0.48 12.75
N LYS A 35 -0.59 0.15 13.51
CA LYS A 35 -1.01 0.94 14.68
C LYS A 35 0.03 0.90 15.81
N GLU A 36 0.74 -0.22 16.00
CA GLU A 36 1.81 -0.33 16.99
C GLU A 36 2.93 0.71 16.77
N ILE A 37 3.16 1.10 15.52
CA ILE A 37 4.14 2.13 15.14
C ILE A 37 3.49 3.53 14.92
N GLY A 38 2.25 3.72 15.36
CA GLY A 38 1.54 5.00 15.29
C GLY A 38 0.94 5.36 13.93
N ILE A 39 0.83 4.41 13.00
CA ILE A 39 0.30 4.64 11.65
C ILE A 39 -1.04 3.90 11.50
N ASP A 40 -2.14 4.64 11.43
CA ASP A 40 -3.47 4.04 11.23
C ASP A 40 -3.81 3.84 9.74
N ILE A 41 -3.82 2.57 9.31
CA ILE A 41 -4.26 2.18 7.96
C ILE A 41 -5.68 1.58 7.94
N SER A 42 -6.46 1.74 9.01
CA SER A 42 -7.82 1.17 9.11
C SER A 42 -8.79 1.67 8.03
N LYS A 43 -8.52 2.85 7.48
CA LYS A 43 -9.31 3.47 6.38
C LYS A 43 -8.74 3.18 5.00
N SER A 44 -7.60 2.50 4.90
CA SER A 44 -7.02 2.13 3.61
C SER A 44 -7.90 1.11 2.89
N LYS A 45 -7.82 1.11 1.55
CA LYS A 45 -8.55 0.18 0.69
C LYS A 45 -7.57 -0.57 -0.20
N SER A 46 -7.86 -1.85 -0.44
CA SER A 46 -7.19 -2.60 -1.50
C SER A 46 -7.77 -2.17 -2.84
N LYS A 47 -6.93 -1.59 -3.69
CA LYS A 47 -7.30 -1.03 -5.00
C LYS A 47 -6.85 -1.97 -6.10
N ASP A 48 -7.61 -2.08 -7.17
CA ASP A 48 -7.22 -2.80 -8.37
C ASP A 48 -6.13 -2.00 -9.10
N VAL A 49 -5.09 -2.67 -9.57
CA VAL A 49 -4.03 -2.02 -10.37
C VAL A 49 -4.58 -1.32 -11.62
N LYS A 50 -5.70 -1.83 -12.17
CA LYS A 50 -6.37 -1.23 -13.33
C LYS A 50 -6.95 0.17 -13.05
N GLU A 51 -7.23 0.51 -11.79
CA GLU A 51 -7.71 1.85 -11.41
C GLU A 51 -6.66 2.94 -11.69
N PHE A 52 -5.39 2.55 -11.85
CA PHE A 52 -4.26 3.45 -12.08
C PHE A 52 -3.76 3.43 -13.53
N GLY A 53 -4.52 2.86 -14.48
CA GLY A 53 -4.05 2.62 -15.85
C GLY A 53 -3.57 3.88 -16.59
N ASP A 54 -4.19 5.02 -16.34
CA ASP A 54 -3.84 6.32 -16.96
C ASP A 54 -2.92 7.18 -16.08
N TRP A 55 -2.43 6.65 -14.95
CA TRP A 55 -1.61 7.40 -14.00
C TRP A 55 -0.13 7.19 -14.32
N GLU A 56 0.63 8.28 -14.30
CA GLU A 56 2.10 8.24 -14.39
C GLU A 56 2.71 8.23 -12.98
N PHE A 57 3.69 7.35 -12.77
CA PHE A 57 4.45 7.25 -11.53
C PHE A 57 5.93 7.41 -11.80
N ASP A 58 6.63 8.22 -11.00
CA ASP A 58 8.09 8.36 -11.07
C ASP A 58 8.81 7.06 -10.69
N ALA A 59 8.18 6.23 -9.85
CA ALA A 59 8.71 4.95 -9.39
C ALA A 59 7.60 3.94 -9.12
N VAL A 60 7.84 2.67 -9.49
CA VAL A 60 6.95 1.54 -9.20
C VAL A 60 7.76 0.46 -8.48
N VAL A 61 7.23 -0.04 -7.35
CA VAL A 61 7.86 -1.07 -6.54
C VAL A 61 6.93 -2.27 -6.40
N THR A 62 7.38 -3.44 -6.84
CA THR A 62 6.68 -4.71 -6.64
C THR A 62 7.05 -5.30 -5.28
N VAL A 63 6.04 -5.61 -4.46
CA VAL A 63 6.24 -6.13 -3.09
C VAL A 63 5.93 -7.62 -2.97
N CYS A 64 5.13 -8.16 -3.88
CA CYS A 64 4.94 -9.60 -3.99
C CYS A 64 5.95 -10.13 -5.02
N SER A 65 6.73 -11.13 -4.61
CA SER A 65 7.41 -12.01 -5.56
C SER A 65 6.39 -12.98 -6.15
N GLU A 66 6.46 -13.20 -7.47
CA GLU A 66 5.78 -14.33 -8.08
C GLU A 66 6.54 -15.59 -7.65
N GLY A 67 5.94 -16.39 -6.77
CA GLY A 67 6.47 -17.68 -6.31
C GLY A 67 7.08 -17.64 -4.93
N GLU A 68 6.28 -18.02 -3.92
CA GLU A 68 6.52 -19.20 -3.06
C GLU A 68 5.13 -19.76 -2.70
N GLU A 69 4.75 -20.85 -3.36
CA GLU A 69 3.77 -21.83 -2.84
C GLU A 69 4.51 -22.85 -1.98
#